data_AF-A0A9D9GF32-F1
#
_entry.id   AF-A0A9D9GF32-F1
#
_cell.length_a   1.000
_cell.length_b   1.000
_cell.length_c   1.000
_cell.angle_alpha   90.00
_cell.angle_beta   90.00
_cell.angle_gamma   90.00
#
_symmetry.space_group_name_H-M   'P 1'
#
loop_
_entity.id
_entity.type
_entity.pdbx_description
1 polymer ?
#
loop_
_entity_poly.entity_id
_entity_poly.type
_entity_poly.pdbx_seq_one_letter_code
_entity_poly.pdbx_strand_id
1 'polypeptide(L)'
;MKIGLMGAMPEEMQKILQAIDNPKTTQSAGRTYYEGTLNGVQVVGVFSRWGKVAAATTATELILKYQVQHILFTGIAGALDDKLKVGDVVVARNFYQHDMDARPLMPRLQIPLLGKDTFSTHPDDTRRGKDAVNAFLLHDLDFRQQLTESGMSQPEVYVGDMASGDLFVSSTQMRDSIRKNVPSALCVDMESAAVAQVCEDYNCPITVVRVISDAANESSSVGAMHFVNEHGADYSLGIAKHYLQMMAQSMTPAPHIEIERKFLVSDDSYKQMATHAQRIMQGYISQDPDRTVRVRLKGNDGYITFKNRPNEHGWSRYEYEVKISKADAEELMQLCHSPIIDKIRHYVPVGDVCVEVDEFKGDNEGLVVAEVELASEQQDFTKPDFLAEEVTGDERYYNVMLAKKPYKMW
;
A
#
# COMPACT_ATOMS: atom_id res chain seq x y z
N MET A 1 9.99 8.26 -3.50
CA MET A 1 10.33 7.03 -2.76
C MET A 1 11.16 6.13 -3.65
N LYS A 2 12.18 5.44 -3.11
CA LYS A 2 13.01 4.47 -3.85
C LYS A 2 12.90 3.08 -3.23
N ILE A 3 12.63 2.06 -4.03
CA ILE A 3 12.34 0.69 -3.56
C ILE A 3 13.43 -0.28 -4.03
N GLY A 4 13.95 -1.10 -3.11
CA GLY A 4 14.82 -2.22 -3.44
C GLY A 4 13.99 -3.40 -3.92
N LEU A 5 14.28 -3.90 -5.12
CA LEU A 5 13.70 -5.14 -5.67
C LEU A 5 14.75 -6.23 -5.58
N MET A 6 14.52 -7.21 -4.72
CA MET A 6 15.48 -8.26 -4.39
C MET A 6 14.90 -9.63 -4.74
N GLY A 7 15.74 -10.52 -5.25
CA GLY A 7 15.42 -11.92 -5.51
C GLY A 7 16.63 -12.82 -5.31
N ALA A 8 16.39 -14.06 -4.93
CA ALA A 8 17.43 -14.98 -4.50
C ALA A 8 18.12 -15.66 -5.67
N MET A 9 17.46 -15.79 -6.83
CA MET A 9 18.00 -16.40 -8.05
C MET A 9 18.01 -15.46 -9.26
N PRO A 10 18.98 -15.60 -10.18
CA PRO A 10 18.97 -14.82 -11.42
C PRO A 10 17.70 -15.03 -12.24
N GLU A 11 17.20 -16.27 -12.27
CA GLU A 11 15.99 -16.68 -12.99
C GLU A 11 14.75 -15.95 -12.46
N GLU A 12 14.65 -15.73 -11.15
CA GLU A 12 13.55 -14.96 -10.53
C GLU A 12 13.61 -13.48 -10.91
N MET A 13 14.83 -12.93 -10.98
CA MET A 13 15.04 -11.50 -11.18
C MET A 13 15.09 -11.09 -12.64
N GLN A 14 15.35 -12.00 -13.57
CA GLN A 14 15.64 -11.68 -14.97
C GLN A 14 14.58 -10.75 -15.59
N LYS A 15 13.29 -11.09 -15.47
CA LYS A 15 12.19 -10.30 -16.03
C LYS A 15 12.00 -8.95 -15.32
N ILE A 16 12.23 -8.88 -13.99
CA ILE A 16 12.24 -7.62 -13.25
C ILE A 16 13.34 -6.71 -13.78
N LEU A 17 14.58 -7.21 -13.85
CA LEU A 17 15.74 -6.41 -14.25
C LEU A 17 15.63 -5.90 -15.70
N GLN A 18 15.06 -6.71 -16.60
CA GLN A 18 14.79 -6.31 -17.99
C GLN A 18 13.67 -5.27 -18.10
N ALA A 19 12.72 -5.25 -17.16
CA ALA A 19 11.62 -4.31 -17.16
C ALA A 19 11.96 -2.95 -16.54
N ILE A 20 13.13 -2.79 -15.92
CA ILE A 20 13.57 -1.50 -15.38
C ILE A 20 13.90 -0.57 -16.55
N ASP A 21 13.22 0.58 -16.60
CA ASP A 21 13.43 1.62 -17.59
C ASP A 21 14.73 2.39 -17.32
N ASN A 22 15.50 2.63 -18.39
CA ASN A 22 16.76 3.39 -18.39
C ASN A 22 17.73 3.01 -17.24
N PRO A 23 18.08 1.72 -17.07
CA PRO A 23 18.81 1.27 -15.90
C PRO A 23 20.25 1.78 -15.94
N LYS A 24 20.66 2.46 -14.86
CA LYS A 24 22.06 2.68 -14.53
C LYS A 24 22.58 1.45 -13.78
N THR A 25 23.49 0.73 -14.42
CA THR A 25 24.11 -0.45 -13.84
C THR A 25 25.38 -0.10 -13.07
N THR A 26 25.53 -0.62 -11.86
CA THR A 26 26.77 -0.52 -11.08
C THR A 26 27.16 -1.86 -10.48
N GLN A 27 28.46 -2.12 -10.37
CA GLN A 27 28.99 -3.30 -9.70
C GLN A 27 29.53 -2.94 -8.33
N SER A 28 29.23 -3.78 -7.34
CA SER A 28 29.71 -3.61 -5.98
C SER A 28 29.59 -4.91 -5.19
N ALA A 29 30.61 -5.22 -4.38
CA ALA A 29 30.68 -6.45 -3.61
C ALA A 29 30.34 -7.73 -4.42
N GLY A 30 30.72 -7.75 -5.70
CA GLY A 30 30.47 -8.86 -6.64
C GLY A 30 29.02 -8.96 -7.17
N ARG A 31 28.17 -7.97 -6.91
CA ARG A 31 26.79 -7.92 -7.40
C ARG A 31 26.61 -6.79 -8.40
N THR A 32 25.60 -6.94 -9.22
CA THR A 32 25.20 -5.94 -10.21
C THR A 32 23.87 -5.35 -9.76
N TYR A 33 23.86 -4.04 -9.56
CA TYR A 33 22.68 -3.26 -9.16
C TYR A 33 22.17 -2.48 -10.36
N TYR A 34 20.84 -2.48 -10.53
CA TYR A 34 20.15 -1.85 -11.65
C TYR A 34 19.25 -0.75 -11.08
N GLU A 35 19.73 0.49 -11.12
CA GLU A 35 18.99 1.67 -10.65
C GLU A 35 18.22 2.31 -11.81
N GLY A 36 16.91 2.49 -11.67
CA GLY A 36 16.09 3.08 -12.73
C GLY A 36 14.65 3.25 -12.27
N THR A 37 13.69 3.17 -13.19
CA THR A 37 12.26 3.21 -12.86
C THR A 37 11.53 1.97 -13.32
N LEU A 38 10.55 1.52 -12.54
CA LEU A 38 9.60 0.47 -12.94
C LEU A 38 8.19 0.94 -12.56
N ASN A 39 7.27 0.96 -13.51
CA ASN A 39 5.92 1.52 -13.34
C ASN A 39 5.93 2.95 -12.78
N GLY A 40 6.91 3.77 -13.19
CA GLY A 40 7.08 5.16 -12.70
C GLY A 40 7.66 5.29 -11.29
N VAL A 41 7.93 4.19 -10.58
CA VAL A 41 8.55 4.20 -9.25
C VAL A 41 10.06 4.03 -9.36
N GLN A 42 10.83 4.79 -8.59
CA GLN A 42 12.28 4.63 -8.52
C GLN A 42 12.64 3.31 -7.85
N VAL A 43 13.44 2.48 -8.52
CA VAL A 43 13.78 1.13 -8.05
C VAL A 43 15.26 0.85 -8.16
N VAL A 44 15.75 -0.07 -7.32
CA VAL A 44 17.05 -0.71 -7.46
C VAL A 44 16.87 -2.22 -7.45
N GLY A 45 17.02 -2.83 -8.63
CA GLY A 45 16.96 -4.28 -8.80
C GLY A 45 18.30 -4.94 -8.52
N VAL A 46 18.31 -6.05 -7.79
CA VAL A 46 19.52 -6.85 -7.53
C VAL A 46 19.20 -8.31 -7.25
N PHE A 47 20.05 -9.20 -7.74
CA PHE A 47 20.10 -10.61 -7.33
C PHE A 47 20.96 -10.74 -6.07
N SER A 48 20.39 -11.25 -4.98
CA SER A 48 21.05 -11.31 -3.67
C SER A 48 22.14 -12.35 -3.56
N ARG A 49 22.05 -13.40 -4.39
CA ARG A 49 22.66 -14.72 -4.19
C ARG A 49 22.01 -15.48 -3.02
N TRP A 50 22.50 -16.69 -2.80
CA TRP A 50 21.89 -17.64 -1.87
C TRP A 50 22.47 -17.53 -0.46
N GLY A 51 21.62 -17.79 0.52
CA GLY A 51 21.96 -17.89 1.92
C GLY A 51 21.96 -16.54 2.66
N LYS A 52 21.92 -16.66 3.98
CA LYS A 52 21.72 -15.56 4.93
C LYS A 52 22.75 -14.46 4.78
N VAL A 53 24.04 -14.81 4.72
CA VAL A 53 25.14 -13.83 4.62
C VAL A 53 25.07 -13.05 3.31
N ALA A 54 24.79 -13.74 2.20
CA ALA A 54 24.74 -13.09 0.90
C ALA A 54 23.53 -12.15 0.79
N ALA A 55 22.37 -12.58 1.30
CA ALA A 55 21.18 -11.74 1.33
C ALA A 55 21.35 -10.53 2.27
N ALA A 56 21.85 -10.73 3.48
CA ALA A 56 22.07 -9.66 4.46
C ALA A 56 23.04 -8.58 3.95
N THR A 57 24.16 -8.98 3.33
CA THR A 57 25.11 -8.03 2.74
C THR A 57 24.50 -7.24 1.58
N THR A 58 23.66 -7.88 0.77
CA THR A 58 22.95 -7.21 -0.33
C THR A 58 21.96 -6.17 0.19
N ALA A 59 21.13 -6.55 1.16
CA ALA A 59 20.13 -5.68 1.78
C ALA A 59 20.78 -4.49 2.47
N THR A 60 21.87 -4.72 3.20
CA THR A 60 22.66 -3.66 3.83
C THR A 60 23.15 -2.65 2.79
N GLU A 61 23.64 -3.11 1.64
CA GLU A 61 24.10 -2.21 0.58
C GLU A 61 22.95 -1.47 -0.10
N LEU A 62 21.80 -2.12 -0.35
CA LEU A 62 20.59 -1.45 -0.84
C LEU A 62 20.19 -0.28 0.07
N ILE A 63 20.20 -0.49 1.38
CA ILE A 63 19.81 0.52 2.36
C ILE A 63 20.87 1.63 2.45
N LEU A 64 22.13 1.29 2.66
CA LEU A 64 23.16 2.30 2.96
C LEU A 64 23.62 3.08 1.74
N LYS A 65 23.84 2.40 0.61
CA LYS A 65 24.43 3.01 -0.59
C LYS A 65 23.38 3.58 -1.52
N TYR A 66 22.29 2.84 -1.73
CA TYR A 66 21.24 3.26 -2.65
C TYR A 66 20.11 4.03 -1.98
N GLN A 67 20.08 4.02 -0.63
CA GLN A 67 19.07 4.72 0.17
C GLN A 67 17.66 4.29 -0.20
N VAL A 68 17.46 2.98 -0.41
CA VAL A 68 16.11 2.44 -0.56
C VAL A 68 15.33 2.63 0.75
N GLN A 69 14.04 2.90 0.61
CA GLN A 69 13.14 3.18 1.73
C GLN A 69 12.20 2.00 2.04
N HIS A 70 12.08 1.06 1.10
CA HIS A 70 11.37 -0.20 1.24
C HIS A 70 12.15 -1.28 0.49
N ILE A 71 12.11 -2.51 0.98
CA ILE A 71 12.59 -3.69 0.24
C ILE A 71 11.41 -4.61 -0.06
N LEU A 72 11.16 -4.85 -1.35
CA LEU A 72 10.34 -5.97 -1.80
C LEU A 72 11.26 -7.13 -2.15
N PHE A 73 11.10 -8.25 -1.45
CA PHE A 73 11.88 -9.45 -1.68
C PHE A 73 10.96 -10.56 -2.19
N THR A 74 11.04 -10.86 -3.48
CA THR A 74 10.29 -11.95 -4.13
C THR A 74 11.19 -13.16 -4.37
N GLY A 75 10.60 -14.33 -4.52
CA GLY A 75 11.33 -15.55 -4.88
C GLY A 75 10.49 -16.80 -4.61
N ILE A 76 11.13 -17.96 -4.61
CA ILE A 76 10.49 -19.25 -4.31
C ILE A 76 10.80 -19.77 -2.90
N ALA A 77 9.96 -20.69 -2.43
CA ALA A 77 10.15 -21.40 -1.16
C ALA A 77 9.60 -22.82 -1.22
N GLY A 78 10.12 -23.70 -0.35
CA GLY A 78 9.56 -25.04 -0.14
C GLY A 78 8.40 -25.01 0.85
N ALA A 79 7.36 -25.82 0.62
CA ALA A 79 6.22 -25.93 1.52
C ALA A 79 6.57 -26.70 2.81
N LEU A 80 6.22 -26.11 3.97
CA LEU A 80 6.26 -26.78 5.27
C LEU A 80 4.87 -27.26 5.71
N ASP A 81 3.81 -26.53 5.36
CA ASP A 81 2.43 -26.89 5.65
C ASP A 81 1.81 -27.70 4.49
N ASP A 82 1.21 -28.84 4.79
CA ASP A 82 0.68 -29.78 3.79
C ASP A 82 -0.53 -29.22 3.02
N LYS A 83 -1.11 -28.10 3.45
CA LYS A 83 -2.18 -27.42 2.70
C LYS A 83 -1.67 -26.69 1.46
N LEU A 84 -0.39 -26.34 1.43
CA LEU A 84 0.21 -25.57 0.33
C LEU A 84 0.48 -26.46 -0.89
N LYS A 85 0.24 -25.91 -2.06
CA LYS A 85 0.49 -26.54 -3.36
C LYS A 85 1.55 -25.74 -4.13
N VAL A 86 2.22 -26.42 -5.06
CA VAL A 86 3.14 -25.74 -5.99
C VAL A 86 2.37 -24.67 -6.76
N GLY A 87 2.91 -23.46 -6.80
CA GLY A 87 2.27 -22.26 -7.36
C GLY A 87 1.59 -21.37 -6.33
N ASP A 88 1.24 -21.87 -5.14
CA ASP A 88 0.65 -21.02 -4.09
C ASP A 88 1.63 -19.93 -3.66
N VAL A 89 1.09 -18.80 -3.20
CA VAL A 89 1.88 -17.63 -2.81
C VAL A 89 1.73 -17.35 -1.32
N VAL A 90 2.85 -17.26 -0.62
CA VAL A 90 2.91 -16.90 0.80
C VAL A 90 3.47 -15.47 0.94
N VAL A 91 2.70 -14.59 1.57
CA VAL A 91 3.14 -13.26 1.99
C VAL A 91 3.54 -13.34 3.45
N ALA A 92 4.77 -12.94 3.75
CA ALA A 92 5.36 -13.15 5.06
C ALA A 92 4.80 -12.20 6.11
N ARG A 93 4.38 -12.76 7.25
CA ARG A 93 4.03 -12.02 8.47
C ARG A 93 5.19 -11.99 9.45
N ASN A 94 5.74 -13.16 9.77
CA ASN A 94 6.85 -13.32 10.70
C ASN A 94 7.96 -14.17 10.07
N PHE A 95 9.19 -13.98 10.54
CA PHE A 95 10.38 -14.66 10.06
C PHE A 95 11.13 -15.33 11.21
N TYR A 96 11.56 -16.57 10.99
CA TYR A 96 12.31 -17.36 11.96
C TYR A 96 13.61 -17.87 11.33
N GLN A 97 14.74 -17.71 12.01
CA GLN A 97 15.98 -18.40 11.63
C GLN A 97 15.95 -19.83 12.19
N HIS A 98 15.45 -20.80 11.41
CA HIS A 98 15.15 -22.15 11.92
C HIS A 98 16.39 -22.97 12.31
N ASP A 99 17.54 -22.56 11.78
CA ASP A 99 18.85 -23.12 12.04
C ASP A 99 19.61 -22.40 13.18
N MET A 100 19.02 -21.36 13.79
CA MET A 100 19.63 -20.69 14.95
C MET A 100 19.48 -21.53 16.22
N ASP A 101 20.60 -22.08 16.70
CA ASP A 101 20.65 -22.90 17.91
C ASP A 101 21.97 -22.68 18.66
N ALA A 102 21.94 -21.87 19.71
CA ALA A 102 23.08 -21.60 20.58
C ALA A 102 22.88 -22.16 21.99
N ARG A 103 22.12 -23.26 22.13
CA ARG A 103 21.92 -23.93 23.42
C ARG A 103 23.23 -24.52 23.97
N PRO A 104 23.43 -24.55 25.30
CA PRO A 104 22.51 -24.08 26.34
C PRO A 104 22.62 -22.57 26.63
N LEU A 105 23.43 -21.80 25.90
CA LEU A 105 23.66 -20.38 26.19
C LEU A 105 22.40 -19.53 26.02
N MET A 106 21.54 -19.91 25.08
CA MET A 106 20.23 -19.28 24.84
C MET A 106 19.22 -20.28 24.29
N PRO A 107 17.91 -20.00 24.39
CA PRO A 107 16.88 -20.80 23.75
C PRO A 107 17.14 -20.95 22.24
N ARG A 108 16.67 -22.06 21.67
CA ARG A 108 16.65 -22.25 20.21
C ARG A 108 15.85 -21.11 19.56
N LEU A 109 16.23 -20.72 18.34
CA LEU A 109 15.68 -19.61 17.55
C LEU A 109 16.02 -18.21 18.06
N GLN A 110 16.39 -18.05 19.34
CA GLN A 110 16.79 -16.75 19.86
C GLN A 110 18.06 -16.26 19.17
N ILE A 111 18.00 -15.07 18.59
CA ILE A 111 19.14 -14.38 18.02
C ILE A 111 20.00 -13.85 19.18
N PRO A 112 21.30 -14.23 19.25
CA PRO A 112 22.20 -13.78 20.29
C PRO A 112 22.18 -12.26 20.44
N LEU A 113 22.14 -11.78 21.69
CA LEU A 113 22.22 -10.36 22.07
C LEU A 113 21.05 -9.47 21.63
N LEU A 114 20.16 -9.92 20.73
CA LEU A 114 18.93 -9.20 20.38
C LEU A 114 17.75 -9.60 21.29
N GLY A 115 17.80 -10.78 21.90
CA GLY A 115 16.73 -11.28 22.78
C GLY A 115 15.43 -11.62 22.05
N LYS A 116 15.43 -11.59 20.71
CA LYS A 116 14.30 -11.91 19.83
C LYS A 116 14.46 -13.30 19.23
N ASP A 117 13.35 -14.00 19.02
CA ASP A 117 13.27 -15.27 18.30
C ASP A 117 12.56 -15.13 16.94
N THR A 118 12.02 -13.94 16.65
CA THR A 118 11.25 -13.65 15.45
C THR A 118 11.43 -12.20 15.02
N PHE A 119 11.32 -11.98 13.71
CA PHE A 119 11.21 -10.67 13.07
C PHE A 119 9.86 -10.59 12.36
N SER A 120 9.32 -9.39 12.13
CA SER A 120 7.99 -9.26 11.52
C SER A 120 7.93 -8.21 10.41
N THR A 121 7.04 -8.47 9.47
CA THR A 121 6.58 -7.49 8.48
C THR A 121 5.55 -6.60 9.15
N HIS A 122 5.59 -5.28 8.93
CA HIS A 122 4.54 -4.40 9.43
C HIS A 122 3.16 -4.84 8.88
N PRO A 123 2.06 -4.76 9.65
CA PRO A 123 0.74 -5.20 9.19
C PRO A 123 0.28 -4.53 7.88
N ASP A 124 0.62 -3.26 7.69
CA ASP A 124 0.29 -2.53 6.46
C ASP A 124 1.09 -3.02 5.25
N ASP A 125 2.36 -3.34 5.43
CA ASP A 125 3.20 -3.90 4.37
C ASP A 125 2.77 -5.33 4.03
N THR A 126 2.35 -6.11 5.04
CA THR A 126 1.76 -7.45 4.85
C THR A 126 0.47 -7.37 4.05
N ARG A 127 -0.43 -6.44 4.41
CA ARG A 127 -1.69 -6.21 3.70
C ARG A 127 -1.41 -5.78 2.26
N ARG A 128 -0.52 -4.80 2.05
CA ARG A 128 -0.14 -4.33 0.71
C ARG A 128 0.45 -5.44 -0.15
N GLY A 129 1.33 -6.26 0.42
CA GLY A 129 1.88 -7.44 -0.27
C GLY A 129 0.77 -8.41 -0.69
N LYS A 130 -0.15 -8.74 0.22
CA LYS A 130 -1.30 -9.60 -0.08
C LYS A 130 -2.19 -9.02 -1.17
N ASP A 131 -2.53 -7.75 -1.08
CA ASP A 131 -3.38 -7.08 -2.04
C ASP A 131 -2.71 -7.02 -3.42
N ALA A 132 -1.40 -6.77 -3.47
CA ALA A 132 -0.63 -6.78 -4.72
C ALA A 132 -0.64 -8.16 -5.40
N VAL A 133 -0.45 -9.24 -4.63
CA VAL A 133 -0.54 -10.61 -5.16
C VAL A 133 -1.96 -10.92 -5.64
N ASN A 134 -2.99 -10.54 -4.87
CA ASN A 134 -4.38 -10.73 -5.30
C ASN A 134 -4.71 -9.96 -6.57
N ALA A 135 -4.26 -8.72 -6.69
CA ALA A 135 -4.45 -7.90 -7.88
C ALA A 135 -3.75 -8.52 -9.09
N PHE A 136 -2.51 -8.99 -8.92
CA PHE A 136 -1.78 -9.72 -9.95
C PHE A 136 -2.55 -10.94 -10.43
N LEU A 137 -2.94 -11.83 -9.53
CA LEU A 137 -3.70 -13.04 -9.88
C LEU A 137 -5.09 -12.71 -10.43
N LEU A 138 -5.71 -11.58 -10.06
CA LEU A 138 -7.01 -11.22 -10.60
C LEU A 138 -6.92 -10.66 -12.03
N HIS A 139 -5.91 -9.83 -12.31
CA HIS A 139 -5.86 -8.99 -13.50
C HIS A 139 -4.97 -9.56 -14.62
N ASP A 140 -3.95 -10.35 -14.30
CA ASP A 140 -3.08 -10.96 -15.32
C ASP A 140 -3.67 -12.29 -15.81
N LEU A 141 -4.72 -12.19 -16.62
CA LEU A 141 -5.46 -13.34 -17.16
C LEU A 141 -4.60 -14.25 -18.04
N ASP A 142 -3.69 -13.67 -18.84
CA ASP A 142 -2.78 -14.43 -19.71
C ASP A 142 -1.86 -15.32 -18.89
N PHE A 143 -1.36 -14.81 -17.75
CA PHE A 143 -0.54 -15.58 -16.82
C PHE A 143 -1.33 -16.76 -16.23
N ARG A 144 -2.59 -16.54 -15.85
CA ARG A 144 -3.45 -17.62 -15.33
C ARG A 144 -3.78 -18.68 -16.37
N GLN A 145 -3.93 -18.26 -17.62
CA GLN A 145 -4.10 -19.17 -18.74
C GLN A 145 -2.84 -20.03 -18.91
N GLN A 146 -1.65 -19.43 -18.92
CA GLN A 146 -0.37 -20.14 -19.01
C GLN A 146 -0.19 -21.19 -17.90
N LEU A 147 -0.51 -20.85 -16.65
CA LEU A 147 -0.47 -21.82 -15.54
C LEU A 147 -1.41 -23.01 -15.80
N THR A 148 -2.63 -22.74 -16.30
CA THR A 148 -3.62 -23.79 -16.58
C THR A 148 -3.16 -24.69 -17.72
N GLU A 149 -2.55 -24.11 -18.77
CA GLU A 149 -1.97 -24.84 -19.91
C GLU A 149 -0.77 -25.70 -19.50
N SER A 150 0.03 -25.25 -18.53
CA SER A 150 1.08 -26.05 -17.87
C SER A 150 0.56 -27.09 -16.89
N GLY A 151 -0.77 -27.26 -16.76
CA GLY A 151 -1.39 -28.26 -15.89
C GLY A 151 -1.37 -27.90 -14.40
N MET A 152 -1.07 -26.65 -14.05
CA MET A 152 -1.06 -26.18 -12.68
C MET A 152 -2.46 -25.78 -12.19
N SER A 153 -2.70 -25.95 -10.89
CA SER A 153 -3.86 -25.39 -10.22
C SER A 153 -3.75 -23.87 -10.12
N GLN A 154 -4.91 -23.21 -10.01
CA GLN A 154 -4.97 -21.78 -9.74
C GLN A 154 -4.33 -21.49 -8.37
N PRO A 155 -3.36 -20.54 -8.29
CA PRO A 155 -2.69 -20.21 -7.04
C PRO A 155 -3.63 -19.67 -5.98
N GLU A 156 -3.41 -20.10 -4.73
CA GLU A 156 -4.00 -19.47 -3.55
C GLU A 156 -2.99 -18.56 -2.85
N VAL A 157 -3.50 -17.52 -2.18
CA VAL A 157 -2.68 -16.53 -1.46
C VAL A 157 -2.84 -16.71 0.04
N TYR A 158 -1.72 -16.96 0.71
CA TYR A 158 -1.63 -17.16 2.14
C TYR A 158 -0.85 -16.01 2.79
N VAL A 159 -1.22 -15.66 4.01
CA VAL A 159 -0.40 -14.84 4.90
C VAL A 159 0.05 -15.73 6.05
N GLY A 160 1.35 -15.81 6.31
CA GLY A 160 1.84 -16.63 7.39
C GLY A 160 3.33 -16.47 7.66
N ASP A 161 3.83 -17.34 8.53
CA ASP A 161 5.20 -17.24 9.01
C ASP A 161 6.15 -18.00 8.07
N MET A 162 7.38 -17.53 7.95
CA MET A 162 8.41 -18.13 7.12
C MET A 162 9.62 -18.53 7.95
N ALA A 163 10.22 -19.65 7.59
CA ALA A 163 11.48 -20.11 8.16
C ALA A 163 12.62 -19.86 7.15
N SER A 164 13.78 -19.43 7.62
CA SER A 164 14.98 -19.32 6.78
C SER A 164 16.20 -19.94 7.45
N GLY A 165 17.08 -20.54 6.68
CA GLY A 165 18.36 -21.10 7.16
C GLY A 165 19.27 -21.49 6.01
N ASP A 166 20.57 -21.65 6.27
CA ASP A 166 21.56 -21.99 5.24
C ASP A 166 21.55 -23.50 4.90
N LEU A 167 20.36 -24.09 4.81
CA LEU A 167 20.12 -25.50 4.49
C LEU A 167 19.06 -25.58 3.38
N PHE A 168 19.41 -26.22 2.27
CA PHE A 168 18.41 -26.61 1.28
C PHE A 168 17.58 -27.78 1.82
N VAL A 169 16.30 -27.54 2.13
CA VAL A 169 15.40 -28.51 2.76
C VAL A 169 14.90 -29.52 1.73
N SER A 170 15.59 -30.64 1.61
CA SER A 170 15.36 -31.64 0.56
C SER A 170 14.94 -33.01 1.07
N SER A 171 14.42 -33.10 2.30
CA SER A 171 13.93 -34.37 2.85
C SER A 171 12.80 -34.14 3.84
N THR A 172 11.92 -35.14 3.92
CA THR A 172 10.79 -35.13 4.85
C THR A 172 11.28 -34.97 6.30
N GLN A 173 12.43 -35.58 6.65
CA GLN A 173 13.03 -35.45 7.98
C GLN A 173 13.46 -34.01 8.30
N MET A 174 14.09 -33.29 7.36
CA MET A 174 14.48 -31.89 7.56
C MET A 174 13.24 -31.02 7.72
N ARG A 175 12.25 -31.19 6.82
CA ARG A 175 10.97 -30.49 6.86
C ARG A 175 10.25 -30.69 8.19
N ASP A 176 10.11 -31.93 8.64
CA ASP A 176 9.41 -32.26 9.89
C ASP A 176 10.16 -31.73 11.13
N SER A 177 11.50 -31.69 11.08
CA SER A 177 12.31 -31.04 12.10
C SER A 177 12.02 -29.53 12.18
N ILE A 178 11.91 -28.84 11.04
CA ILE A 178 11.56 -27.42 11.01
C ILE A 178 10.13 -27.21 11.52
N ARG A 179 9.15 -27.98 11.04
CA ARG A 179 7.75 -27.91 11.52
C ARG A 179 7.64 -28.13 13.03
N LYS A 180 8.43 -29.03 13.59
CA LYS A 180 8.46 -29.27 15.04
C LYS A 180 8.98 -28.06 15.82
N ASN A 181 9.99 -27.36 15.28
CA ASN A 181 10.64 -26.25 15.96
C ASN A 181 9.95 -24.90 15.70
N VAL A 182 9.29 -24.75 14.54
CA VAL A 182 8.56 -23.54 14.14
C VAL A 182 7.17 -23.96 13.60
N PRO A 183 6.22 -24.35 14.47
CA PRO A 183 4.95 -24.95 14.04
C PRO A 183 4.04 -24.02 13.22
N SER A 184 4.25 -22.71 13.31
CA SER A 184 3.47 -21.71 12.56
C SER A 184 4.02 -21.42 11.16
N ALA A 185 5.24 -21.87 10.84
CA ALA A 185 5.87 -21.60 9.56
C ALA A 185 5.15 -22.36 8.43
N LEU A 186 4.74 -21.62 7.41
CA LEU A 186 4.07 -22.14 6.23
C LEU A 186 5.07 -22.64 5.19
N CYS A 187 6.19 -21.93 5.02
CA CYS A 187 7.20 -22.26 4.03
C CYS A 187 8.62 -21.98 4.53
N VAL A 188 9.61 -22.49 3.81
CA VAL A 188 11.04 -22.35 4.11
C VAL A 188 11.83 -21.85 2.90
N ASP A 189 12.72 -20.88 3.13
CA ASP A 189 13.72 -20.43 2.17
C ASP A 189 15.11 -20.32 2.83
N MET A 190 16.06 -19.63 2.21
CA MET A 190 17.43 -19.51 2.73
C MET A 190 17.82 -18.06 3.11
N GLU A 191 16.95 -17.08 2.88
CA GLU A 191 17.33 -15.65 2.93
C GLU A 191 16.40 -14.77 3.75
N SER A 192 15.09 -15.01 3.74
CA SER A 192 14.08 -14.02 4.17
C SER A 192 14.31 -13.49 5.59
N ALA A 193 14.57 -14.36 6.57
CA ALA A 193 14.79 -13.95 7.94
C ALA A 193 16.08 -13.13 8.14
N ALA A 194 17.11 -13.36 7.34
CA ALA A 194 18.34 -12.56 7.40
C ALA A 194 18.13 -11.15 6.83
N VAL A 195 17.34 -11.03 5.76
CA VAL A 195 16.96 -9.71 5.21
C VAL A 195 16.03 -8.97 6.17
N ALA A 196 15.06 -9.66 6.76
CA ALA A 196 14.17 -9.08 7.76
C ALA A 196 14.94 -8.54 8.98
N GLN A 197 15.95 -9.27 9.46
CA GLN A 197 16.83 -8.80 10.53
C GLN A 197 17.58 -7.51 10.13
N VAL A 198 18.19 -7.47 8.95
CA VAL A 198 18.88 -6.26 8.45
C VAL A 198 17.90 -5.09 8.33
N CYS A 199 16.72 -5.34 7.77
CA CYS A 199 15.67 -4.34 7.63
C CYS A 199 15.25 -3.76 8.99
N GLU A 200 15.11 -4.60 10.02
CA GLU A 200 14.82 -4.16 11.38
C GLU A 200 15.96 -3.31 11.96
N ASP A 201 17.22 -3.75 11.83
CA ASP A 201 18.39 -3.03 12.33
C ASP A 201 18.50 -1.60 11.75
N TYR A 202 18.07 -1.40 10.50
CA TYR A 202 18.10 -0.11 9.81
C TYR A 202 16.76 0.62 9.74
N ASN A 203 15.70 0.11 10.37
CA ASN A 203 14.34 0.65 10.26
C ASN A 203 13.88 0.82 8.80
N CYS A 204 14.25 -0.11 7.92
CA CYS A 204 13.80 -0.18 6.54
C CYS A 204 12.62 -1.15 6.44
N PRO A 205 11.40 -0.69 6.13
CA PRO A 205 10.28 -1.58 5.85
C PRO A 205 10.60 -2.65 4.80
N ILE A 206 10.02 -3.83 5.01
CA ILE A 206 10.21 -4.99 4.15
C ILE A 206 8.85 -5.58 3.76
N THR A 207 8.76 -6.14 2.56
CA THR A 207 7.68 -7.05 2.16
C THR A 207 8.32 -8.27 1.52
N VAL A 208 8.06 -9.46 2.06
CA VAL A 208 8.55 -10.71 1.49
C VAL A 208 7.39 -11.49 0.92
N VAL A 209 7.55 -11.92 -0.33
CA VAL A 209 6.60 -12.79 -1.03
C VAL A 209 7.35 -14.00 -1.56
N ARG A 210 6.82 -15.19 -1.29
CA ARG A 210 7.39 -16.46 -1.73
C ARG A 210 6.37 -17.30 -2.46
N VAL A 211 6.77 -17.84 -3.61
CA VAL A 211 5.95 -18.77 -4.39
C VAL A 211 6.40 -20.19 -4.08
N ILE A 212 5.46 -21.07 -3.80
CA ILE A 212 5.76 -22.46 -3.46
C ILE A 212 6.24 -23.20 -4.71
N SER A 213 7.49 -23.66 -4.68
CA SER A 213 8.12 -24.36 -5.80
C SER A 213 8.09 -25.88 -5.66
N ASP A 214 7.99 -26.37 -4.44
CA ASP A 214 8.11 -27.79 -4.09
C ASP A 214 7.58 -28.08 -2.68
N ALA A 215 7.56 -29.36 -2.31
CA ALA A 215 7.03 -29.86 -1.03
C ALA A 215 8.10 -30.06 0.07
N ALA A 216 9.31 -29.51 -0.10
CA ALA A 216 10.45 -29.62 0.82
C ALA A 216 10.80 -31.07 1.22
N ASN A 217 10.61 -31.99 0.29
CA ASN A 217 10.83 -33.43 0.42
C ASN A 217 11.90 -33.95 -0.57
N GLU A 218 12.00 -35.26 -0.74
CA GLU A 218 13.01 -35.95 -1.53
C GLU A 218 12.97 -35.60 -3.04
N SER A 219 11.86 -35.03 -3.54
CA SER A 219 11.72 -34.59 -4.94
C SER A 219 12.02 -33.10 -5.18
N SER A 220 12.40 -32.35 -4.14
CA SER A 220 12.43 -30.88 -4.18
C SER A 220 13.44 -30.28 -5.15
N SER A 221 14.62 -30.87 -5.30
CA SER A 221 15.68 -30.29 -6.14
C SER A 221 15.29 -30.19 -7.62
N VAL A 222 14.65 -31.24 -8.16
CA VAL A 222 14.23 -31.27 -9.56
C VAL A 222 12.95 -30.45 -9.77
N GLY A 223 11.97 -30.59 -8.87
CA GLY A 223 10.71 -29.86 -8.94
C GLY A 223 10.90 -28.34 -8.85
N ALA A 224 11.72 -27.89 -7.89
CA ALA A 224 11.96 -26.47 -7.69
C ALA A 224 12.63 -25.81 -8.88
N MET A 225 13.69 -26.42 -9.42
CA MET A 225 14.40 -25.86 -10.59
C MET A 225 13.53 -25.82 -11.83
N HIS A 226 12.69 -26.83 -12.06
CA HIS A 226 11.75 -26.82 -13.17
C HIS A 226 10.74 -25.67 -13.03
N PHE A 227 10.14 -25.53 -11.85
CA PHE A 227 9.18 -24.46 -11.57
C PHE A 227 9.78 -23.05 -11.74
N VAL A 228 10.98 -22.83 -11.19
CA VAL A 228 11.66 -21.53 -11.27
C VAL A 228 11.93 -21.13 -12.71
N ASN A 229 12.43 -22.08 -13.52
CA ASN A 229 12.75 -21.82 -14.92
C ASN A 229 11.51 -21.53 -15.78
N GLU A 230 10.37 -22.15 -15.47
CA GLU A 230 9.14 -21.96 -16.24
C GLU A 230 8.32 -20.75 -15.79
N HIS A 231 8.26 -20.48 -14.48
CA HIS A 231 7.28 -19.55 -13.91
C HIS A 231 7.85 -18.50 -12.97
N GLY A 232 9.05 -18.72 -12.38
CA GLY A 232 9.57 -17.89 -11.30
C GLY A 232 9.73 -16.41 -11.67
N ALA A 233 10.19 -16.13 -12.89
CA ALA A 233 10.38 -14.78 -13.40
C ALA A 233 9.05 -14.02 -13.60
N ASP A 234 8.00 -14.72 -14.04
CA ASP A 234 6.69 -14.14 -14.31
C ASP A 234 5.95 -13.79 -13.03
N TYR A 235 5.96 -14.70 -12.06
CA TYR A 235 5.46 -14.42 -10.71
C TYR A 235 6.16 -13.18 -10.13
N SER A 236 7.50 -13.17 -10.16
CA SER A 236 8.28 -12.09 -9.56
C SER A 236 7.98 -10.75 -10.22
N LEU A 237 7.93 -10.69 -11.56
CA LEU A 237 7.60 -9.46 -12.28
C LEU A 237 6.16 -9.00 -12.02
N GLY A 238 5.18 -9.90 -12.08
CA GLY A 238 3.77 -9.58 -11.84
C GLY A 238 3.54 -9.02 -10.44
N ILE A 239 4.05 -9.72 -9.43
CA ILE A 239 4.01 -9.27 -8.03
C ILE A 239 4.68 -7.91 -7.87
N ALA A 240 5.87 -7.70 -8.44
CA ALA A 240 6.58 -6.43 -8.36
C ALA A 240 5.79 -5.29 -9.00
N LYS A 241 5.23 -5.48 -10.21
CA LYS A 241 4.44 -4.45 -10.91
C LYS A 241 3.23 -4.01 -10.11
N HIS A 242 2.44 -4.96 -9.59
CA HIS A 242 1.25 -4.65 -8.80
C HIS A 242 1.60 -4.05 -7.44
N TYR A 243 2.67 -4.52 -6.80
CA TYR A 243 3.16 -3.93 -5.56
C TYR A 243 3.58 -2.47 -5.75
N LEU A 244 4.35 -2.18 -6.80
CA LEU A 244 4.80 -0.81 -7.11
C LEU A 244 3.62 0.11 -7.46
N GLN A 245 2.60 -0.39 -8.16
CA GLN A 245 1.36 0.37 -8.39
C GLN A 245 0.68 0.74 -7.08
N MET A 246 0.58 -0.18 -6.13
CA MET A 246 -0.01 0.10 -4.81
C MET A 246 0.86 1.07 -4.00
N MET A 247 2.18 0.95 -4.07
CA MET A 247 3.09 1.91 -3.43
C MET A 247 2.88 3.32 -4.01
N ALA A 248 2.77 3.45 -5.33
CA ALA A 248 2.50 4.72 -6.00
C ALA A 248 1.10 5.28 -5.66
N GLN A 249 0.08 4.42 -5.53
CA GLN A 249 -1.26 4.81 -5.12
C GLN A 249 -1.34 5.19 -3.64
N SER A 250 -0.59 4.55 -2.75
CA SER A 250 -0.49 4.93 -1.33
C SER A 250 0.25 6.26 -1.09
N MET A 251 0.75 6.90 -2.16
CA MET A 251 1.18 8.30 -2.16
C MET A 251 0.03 9.28 -2.42
N THR A 252 -1.20 8.79 -2.63
CA THR A 252 -2.40 9.56 -2.29
C THR A 252 -2.62 9.47 -0.78
N PRO A 253 -2.97 10.58 -0.11
CA PRO A 253 -2.91 10.63 1.35
C PRO A 253 -3.73 9.51 1.99
N ALA A 254 -3.13 8.85 2.99
CA ALA A 254 -3.86 7.97 3.91
C ALA A 254 -5.09 8.71 4.47
N PRO A 255 -6.14 8.01 4.94
CA PRO A 255 -7.25 8.67 5.62
C PRO A 255 -6.72 9.45 6.82
N HIS A 256 -6.56 10.76 6.62
CA HIS A 256 -6.38 11.69 7.71
C HIS A 256 -7.71 11.73 8.46
N ILE A 257 -7.64 11.68 9.80
CA ILE A 257 -8.74 12.24 10.58
C ILE A 257 -8.68 13.73 10.28
N GLU A 258 -9.48 14.19 9.32
CA GLU A 258 -9.64 15.60 9.01
C GLU A 258 -10.28 16.27 10.21
N ILE A 259 -9.53 17.15 10.89
CA ILE A 259 -10.03 17.96 11.99
C ILE A 259 -10.44 19.28 11.36
N GLU A 260 -11.72 19.38 11.00
CA GLU A 260 -12.31 20.55 10.34
C GLU A 260 -13.15 21.35 11.34
N ARG A 261 -12.92 22.67 11.41
CA ARG A 261 -13.79 23.61 12.11
C ARG A 261 -14.59 24.43 11.10
N LYS A 262 -15.88 24.66 11.39
CA LYS A 262 -16.82 25.31 10.49
C LYS A 262 -17.41 26.57 11.14
N PHE A 263 -17.49 27.67 10.40
CA PHE A 263 -17.94 28.96 10.90
C PHE A 263 -18.94 29.62 9.95
N LEU A 264 -19.86 30.40 10.49
CA LEU A 264 -20.59 31.39 9.73
C LEU A 264 -19.69 32.59 9.41
N VAL A 265 -19.99 33.28 8.31
CA VAL A 265 -19.23 34.46 7.86
C VAL A 265 -20.06 35.72 8.05
N SER A 266 -19.49 36.75 8.72
CA SER A 266 -20.21 37.98 9.08
C SER A 266 -20.24 39.06 7.99
N ASP A 267 -19.23 39.08 7.12
CA ASP A 267 -19.03 40.13 6.13
C ASP A 267 -18.17 39.66 4.95
N ASP A 268 -18.03 40.50 3.93
CA ASP A 268 -17.36 40.19 2.66
C ASP A 268 -15.85 40.52 2.63
N SER A 269 -15.22 40.86 3.77
CA SER A 269 -13.78 41.21 3.80
C SER A 269 -12.88 40.07 3.30
N TYR A 270 -13.30 38.81 3.48
CA TYR A 270 -12.61 37.63 2.95
C TYR A 270 -12.37 37.69 1.44
N LYS A 271 -13.21 38.39 0.66
CA LYS A 271 -13.06 38.51 -0.79
C LYS A 271 -11.79 39.27 -1.17
N GLN A 272 -11.39 40.25 -0.36
CA GLN A 272 -10.14 41.01 -0.57
C GLN A 272 -8.92 40.24 -0.06
N MET A 273 -9.11 39.38 0.94
CA MET A 273 -8.05 38.56 1.53
C MET A 273 -7.79 37.26 0.74
N ALA A 274 -8.75 36.83 -0.08
CA ALA A 274 -8.64 35.61 -0.87
C ALA A 274 -7.56 35.72 -1.95
N THR A 275 -6.70 34.71 -2.04
CA THR A 275 -5.66 34.63 -3.08
C THR A 275 -6.19 34.03 -4.37
N HIS A 276 -7.20 33.17 -4.26
CA HIS A 276 -7.86 32.54 -5.40
C HIS A 276 -9.31 32.22 -5.04
N ALA A 277 -10.16 32.12 -6.06
CA ALA A 277 -11.53 31.66 -5.93
C ALA A 277 -11.87 30.72 -7.09
N GLN A 278 -12.60 29.65 -6.79
CA GLN A 278 -13.05 28.70 -7.80
C GLN A 278 -14.52 28.32 -7.61
N ARG A 279 -15.23 28.16 -8.71
CA ARG A 279 -16.59 27.60 -8.68
C ARG A 279 -16.52 26.09 -8.51
N ILE A 280 -17.32 25.58 -7.58
CA ILE A 280 -17.45 24.16 -7.28
C ILE A 280 -18.93 23.79 -7.42
N MET A 281 -19.20 22.83 -8.29
CA MET A 281 -20.50 22.17 -8.38
C MET A 281 -20.36 20.75 -7.83
N GLN A 282 -21.31 20.31 -7.01
CA GLN A 282 -21.30 18.94 -6.49
C GLN A 282 -22.70 18.39 -6.32
N GLY A 283 -22.86 17.14 -6.74
CA GLY A 283 -24.10 16.37 -6.67
C GLY A 283 -23.84 15.04 -5.98
N TYR A 284 -24.93 14.41 -5.53
CA TYR A 284 -24.88 13.10 -4.90
C TYR A 284 -25.72 12.11 -5.68
N ILE A 285 -25.08 11.09 -6.25
CA ILE A 285 -25.77 9.94 -6.87
C ILE A 285 -26.39 9.08 -5.77
N SER A 286 -25.66 8.90 -4.66
CA SER A 286 -26.16 8.24 -3.45
C SER A 286 -25.83 9.10 -2.24
N GLN A 287 -26.83 9.32 -1.40
CA GLN A 287 -26.72 10.01 -0.11
C GLN A 287 -26.92 9.06 1.08
N ASP A 288 -26.82 7.75 0.82
CA ASP A 288 -26.81 6.72 1.85
C ASP A 288 -25.58 6.93 2.76
N PRO A 289 -25.76 7.08 4.09
CA PRO A 289 -24.65 7.24 5.03
C PRO A 289 -23.59 6.14 4.96
N ASP A 290 -23.99 4.93 4.57
CA ASP A 290 -23.10 3.78 4.47
C ASP A 290 -22.42 3.67 3.09
N ARG A 291 -22.95 4.36 2.08
CA ARG A 291 -22.58 4.25 0.65
C ARG A 291 -22.80 5.56 -0.08
N THR A 292 -22.08 6.61 0.31
CA THR A 292 -22.22 7.93 -0.32
C THR A 292 -21.43 7.96 -1.63
N VAL A 293 -22.06 8.40 -2.71
CA VAL A 293 -21.41 8.61 -4.01
C VAL A 293 -21.61 10.06 -4.40
N ARG A 294 -20.52 10.82 -4.46
CA ARG A 294 -20.50 12.26 -4.76
C ARG A 294 -19.79 12.49 -6.08
N VAL A 295 -20.39 13.30 -6.94
CA VAL A 295 -19.76 13.84 -8.14
C VAL A 295 -19.44 15.30 -7.88
N ARG A 296 -18.24 15.76 -8.24
CA ARG A 296 -17.79 17.13 -8.02
C ARG A 296 -17.07 17.65 -9.26
N LEU A 297 -17.37 18.88 -9.65
CA LEU A 297 -16.67 19.64 -10.68
C LEU A 297 -16.07 20.89 -10.04
N LYS A 298 -14.74 21.00 -10.02
CA LYS A 298 -13.98 22.18 -9.56
C LYS A 298 -13.38 22.86 -10.78
N GLY A 299 -13.99 23.95 -11.25
CA GLY A 299 -13.59 24.59 -12.50
C GLY A 299 -13.67 23.62 -13.70
N ASN A 300 -12.52 23.12 -14.18
CA ASN A 300 -12.43 22.15 -15.28
C ASN A 300 -12.05 20.72 -14.81
N ASP A 301 -11.82 20.50 -13.53
CA ASP A 301 -11.44 19.19 -13.00
C ASP A 301 -12.66 18.48 -12.40
N GLY A 302 -12.99 17.31 -12.95
CA GLY A 302 -14.05 16.44 -12.48
C GLY A 302 -13.54 15.39 -11.50
N TYR A 303 -14.36 15.04 -10.51
CA TYR A 303 -14.07 14.01 -9.52
C TYR A 303 -15.33 13.20 -9.21
N ILE A 304 -15.16 11.90 -9.03
CA ILE A 304 -16.17 11.03 -8.41
C ILE A 304 -15.59 10.42 -7.14
N THR A 305 -16.36 10.49 -6.06
CA THR A 305 -15.93 10.06 -4.73
C THR A 305 -16.90 9.02 -4.19
N PHE A 306 -16.37 7.89 -3.73
CA PHE A 306 -17.11 6.84 -3.04
C PHE A 306 -16.70 6.82 -1.57
N LYS A 307 -17.67 6.98 -0.66
CA LYS A 307 -17.45 6.92 0.79
C LYS A 307 -18.27 5.77 1.40
N ASN A 308 -17.60 4.89 2.14
CA ASN A 308 -18.24 3.80 2.89
C ASN A 308 -18.44 4.17 4.38
N ARG A 309 -19.32 3.42 5.05
CA ARG A 309 -19.52 3.48 6.51
C ARG A 309 -18.18 3.45 7.26
N PRO A 310 -18.00 4.25 8.32
CA PRO A 310 -16.88 4.08 9.25
C PRO A 310 -16.85 2.64 9.81
N ASN A 311 -15.67 2.10 10.09
CA ASN A 311 -15.57 0.81 10.80
C ASN A 311 -16.25 0.87 12.19
N GLU A 312 -16.52 -0.29 12.81
CA GLU A 312 -17.28 -0.41 14.08
C GLU A 312 -16.73 0.44 15.24
N HIS A 313 -15.46 0.84 15.17
CA HIS A 313 -14.84 1.69 16.17
C HIS A 313 -14.99 3.20 15.86
N GLY A 314 -15.27 3.61 14.61
CA GLY A 314 -15.38 5.01 14.18
C GLY A 314 -14.09 5.67 13.66
N TRP A 315 -13.01 4.90 13.43
CA TRP A 315 -11.64 5.44 13.32
C TRP A 315 -11.17 5.64 11.87
N SER A 316 -11.89 5.11 10.89
CA SER A 316 -11.52 5.29 9.48
C SER A 316 -12.74 5.25 8.57
N ARG A 317 -12.82 6.21 7.63
CA ARG A 317 -13.71 6.18 6.47
C ARG A 317 -12.86 5.85 5.25
N TYR A 318 -13.25 4.82 4.49
CA TYR A 318 -12.66 4.61 3.16
C TYR A 318 -13.28 5.64 2.22
N GLU A 319 -12.46 6.58 1.74
CA GLU A 319 -12.79 7.51 0.67
C GLU A 319 -11.96 7.13 -0.56
N TYR A 320 -12.63 6.77 -1.64
CA TYR A 320 -12.00 6.51 -2.93
C TYR A 320 -12.41 7.62 -3.89
N GLU A 321 -11.46 8.50 -4.23
CA GLU A 321 -11.68 9.60 -5.17
C GLU A 321 -10.95 9.33 -6.48
N VAL A 322 -11.68 9.41 -7.59
CA VAL A 322 -11.16 9.24 -8.94
C VAL A 322 -11.35 10.53 -9.71
N LYS A 323 -10.28 11.00 -10.34
CA LYS A 323 -10.34 12.11 -11.28
C LYS A 323 -11.01 11.64 -12.58
N ILE A 324 -12.00 12.39 -13.05
CA ILE A 324 -12.75 12.14 -14.29
C ILE A 324 -12.70 13.38 -15.18
N SER A 325 -13.06 13.24 -16.46
CA SER A 325 -13.11 14.39 -17.34
C SER A 325 -14.23 15.35 -16.94
N LYS A 326 -14.12 16.62 -17.35
CA LYS A 326 -15.20 17.60 -17.16
C LYS A 326 -16.52 17.13 -17.78
N ALA A 327 -16.46 16.58 -19.00
CA ALA A 327 -17.64 16.10 -19.71
C ALA A 327 -18.32 14.97 -18.92
N ASP A 328 -17.55 13.98 -18.45
CA ASP A 328 -18.11 12.89 -17.63
C ASP A 328 -18.72 13.41 -16.33
N ALA A 329 -18.07 14.37 -15.67
CA ALA A 329 -18.59 14.97 -14.44
C ALA A 329 -19.91 15.71 -14.68
N GLU A 330 -20.02 16.44 -15.80
CA GLU A 330 -21.25 17.15 -16.20
C GLU A 330 -22.38 16.16 -16.54
N GLU A 331 -22.09 15.06 -17.23
CA GLU A 331 -23.07 14.00 -17.52
C GLU A 331 -23.54 13.29 -16.24
N LEU A 332 -22.61 12.88 -15.38
CA LEU A 332 -22.93 12.23 -14.11
C LEU A 332 -23.68 13.15 -13.14
N MET A 333 -23.45 14.47 -13.20
CA MET A 333 -24.18 15.44 -12.39
C MET A 333 -25.69 15.41 -12.69
N GLN A 334 -26.09 15.06 -13.91
CA GLN A 334 -27.51 14.94 -14.29
C GLN A 334 -28.20 13.73 -13.64
N LEU A 335 -27.43 12.73 -13.21
CA LEU A 335 -27.92 11.55 -12.49
C LEU A 335 -27.99 11.77 -10.98
N CYS A 336 -27.45 12.87 -10.47
CA CYS A 336 -27.43 13.18 -9.05
C CYS A 336 -28.82 13.62 -8.56
N HIS A 337 -29.10 13.37 -7.28
CA HIS A 337 -30.27 13.94 -6.62
C HIS A 337 -30.20 15.47 -6.62
N SER A 338 -31.37 16.09 -6.80
CA SER A 338 -31.53 17.55 -6.74
C SER A 338 -31.88 18.02 -5.32
N PRO A 339 -31.45 19.23 -4.93
CA PRO A 339 -30.63 20.14 -5.74
C PRO A 339 -29.14 19.82 -5.68
N ILE A 340 -28.45 20.22 -6.75
CA ILE A 340 -26.98 20.24 -6.81
C ILE A 340 -26.48 21.40 -5.95
N ILE A 341 -25.40 21.18 -5.22
CA ILE A 341 -24.70 22.27 -4.53
C ILE A 341 -23.85 23.01 -5.55
N ASP A 342 -24.07 24.32 -5.65
CA ASP A 342 -23.28 25.24 -6.47
C ASP A 342 -22.74 26.33 -5.55
N LYS A 343 -21.43 26.56 -5.57
CA LYS A 343 -20.77 27.52 -4.69
C LYS A 343 -19.49 28.08 -5.31
N ILE A 344 -19.08 29.23 -4.83
CA ILE A 344 -17.75 29.79 -5.09
C ILE A 344 -16.94 29.64 -3.81
N ARG A 345 -15.85 28.88 -3.87
CA ARG A 345 -14.91 28.71 -2.76
C ARG A 345 -13.76 29.71 -2.90
N HIS A 346 -13.60 30.56 -1.90
CA HIS A 346 -12.52 31.53 -1.75
C HIS A 346 -11.44 30.97 -0.81
N TYR A 347 -10.18 31.07 -1.20
CA TYR A 347 -9.03 30.58 -0.45
C TYR A 347 -8.31 31.73 0.25
N VAL A 348 -8.51 31.83 1.56
CA VAL A 348 -7.97 32.91 2.39
C VAL A 348 -6.83 32.38 3.26
N PRO A 349 -5.55 32.64 2.92
CA PRO A 349 -4.43 32.23 3.76
C PRO A 349 -4.38 33.08 5.04
N VAL A 350 -4.26 32.42 6.19
CA VAL A 350 -4.21 33.06 7.51
C VAL A 350 -3.14 32.37 8.36
N GLY A 351 -1.94 32.96 8.40
CA GLY A 351 -0.79 32.31 9.03
C GLY A 351 -0.44 31.01 8.30
N ASP A 352 -0.41 29.91 9.04
CA ASP A 352 -0.03 28.57 8.54
C ASP A 352 -1.22 27.73 8.05
N VAL A 353 -2.44 28.28 8.08
CA VAL A 353 -3.66 27.60 7.63
C VAL A 353 -4.31 28.35 6.46
N CYS A 354 -5.12 27.64 5.68
CA CYS A 354 -5.97 28.24 4.66
C CYS A 354 -7.43 28.11 5.11
N VAL A 355 -8.13 29.24 5.21
CA VAL A 355 -9.57 29.29 5.44
C VAL A 355 -10.27 29.20 4.09
N GLU A 356 -11.09 28.16 3.91
CA GLU A 356 -11.90 27.96 2.72
C GLU A 356 -13.30 28.55 2.94
N VAL A 357 -13.62 29.68 2.29
CA VAL A 357 -14.91 30.35 2.42
C VAL A 357 -15.81 30.01 1.23
N ASP A 358 -16.92 29.32 1.49
CA ASP A 358 -17.92 28.93 0.53
C ASP A 358 -19.09 29.92 0.48
N GLU A 359 -19.21 30.61 -0.65
CA GLU A 359 -20.39 31.41 -1.00
C GLU A 359 -21.34 30.56 -1.86
N PHE A 360 -22.45 30.10 -1.26
CA PHE A 360 -23.40 29.21 -1.92
C PHE A 360 -24.33 29.97 -2.90
N LYS A 361 -24.77 29.26 -3.94
CA LYS A 361 -25.64 29.75 -5.02
C LYS A 361 -26.90 28.88 -5.15
N GLY A 362 -27.85 29.34 -5.97
CA GLY A 362 -29.08 28.63 -6.28
C GLY A 362 -29.93 28.41 -5.02
N ASP A 363 -30.32 27.16 -4.76
CA ASP A 363 -31.19 26.81 -3.63
C ASP A 363 -30.57 27.07 -2.25
N ASN A 364 -29.26 27.28 -2.21
CA ASN A 364 -28.51 27.62 -1.00
C ASN A 364 -28.00 29.08 -1.01
N GLU A 365 -28.49 29.92 -1.94
CA GLU A 365 -28.06 31.32 -2.03
C GLU A 365 -28.36 32.12 -0.75
N GLY A 366 -27.41 32.97 -0.36
CA GLY A 366 -27.44 33.75 0.88
C GLY A 366 -26.69 33.08 2.04
N LEU A 367 -26.36 31.79 1.95
CA LEU A 367 -25.51 31.11 2.92
C LEU A 367 -24.03 31.30 2.56
N VAL A 368 -23.23 31.73 3.56
CA VAL A 368 -21.77 31.80 3.47
C VAL A 368 -21.17 31.09 4.69
N VAL A 369 -20.32 30.11 4.44
CA VAL A 369 -19.71 29.26 5.46
C VAL A 369 -18.21 29.18 5.23
N ALA A 370 -17.43 29.22 6.29
CA ALA A 370 -15.99 28.99 6.24
C ALA A 370 -15.61 27.66 6.87
N GLU A 371 -14.67 26.96 6.25
CA GLU A 371 -14.06 25.72 6.70
C GLU A 371 -12.57 25.95 6.96
N VAL A 372 -12.05 25.43 8.07
CA VAL A 372 -10.62 25.46 8.40
C VAL A 372 -10.18 24.05 8.75
N GLU A 373 -9.27 23.51 7.95
CA GLU A 373 -8.61 22.24 8.23
C GLU A 373 -7.42 22.45 9.17
N LEU A 374 -7.35 21.64 10.23
CA LEU A 374 -6.30 21.67 11.24
C LEU A 374 -5.59 20.31 11.32
N ALA A 375 -4.31 20.33 11.66
CA ALA A 375 -3.47 19.16 11.88
C ALA A 375 -3.77 18.45 13.21
N SER A 376 -4.38 19.14 14.19
CA SER A 376 -4.83 18.58 15.46
C SER A 376 -5.96 19.42 16.07
N GLU A 377 -6.73 18.83 17.00
CA GLU A 377 -7.82 19.53 17.72
C GLU A 377 -7.27 20.67 18.60
N GLN A 378 -6.00 20.57 18.99
CA GLN A 378 -5.30 21.54 19.82
C GLN A 378 -4.48 22.56 19.00
N GLN A 379 -4.53 22.51 17.67
CA GLN A 379 -3.86 23.51 16.85
C GLN A 379 -4.56 24.85 16.98
N ASP A 380 -3.84 25.83 17.53
CA ASP A 380 -4.26 27.22 17.50
C ASP A 380 -4.11 27.78 16.08
N PHE A 381 -5.07 28.59 15.65
CA PHE A 381 -4.96 29.40 14.45
C PHE A 381 -5.47 30.82 14.74
N THR A 382 -4.92 31.80 14.02
CA THR A 382 -5.38 33.18 14.15
C THR A 382 -6.75 33.29 13.49
N LYS A 383 -7.81 33.51 14.28
CA LYS A 383 -9.18 33.64 13.76
C LYS A 383 -9.36 35.01 13.09
N PRO A 384 -9.65 35.09 11.77
CA PRO A 384 -9.99 36.36 11.11
C PRO A 384 -11.30 36.95 11.63
N ASP A 385 -11.44 38.27 11.53
CA ASP A 385 -12.61 39.01 12.01
C ASP A 385 -13.92 38.58 11.32
N PHE A 386 -13.85 38.17 10.04
CA PHE A 386 -15.04 37.74 9.30
C PHE A 386 -15.58 36.37 9.74
N LEU A 387 -14.83 35.59 10.54
CA LEU A 387 -15.32 34.34 11.11
C LEU A 387 -16.20 34.63 12.33
N ALA A 388 -17.49 34.39 12.20
CA ALA A 388 -18.48 34.66 13.24
C ALA A 388 -18.68 33.45 14.17
N GLU A 389 -19.92 32.97 14.28
CA GLU A 389 -20.31 31.82 15.09
C GLU A 389 -19.69 30.53 14.55
N GLU A 390 -19.15 29.71 15.46
CA GLU A 390 -18.69 28.36 15.11
C GLU A 390 -19.87 27.39 15.09
N VAL A 391 -20.04 26.71 13.96
CA VAL A 391 -21.11 25.73 13.70
C VAL A 391 -20.54 24.32 13.45
N THR A 392 -19.33 24.06 13.94
CA THR A 392 -18.70 22.73 13.91
C THR A 392 -19.61 21.68 14.56
N GLY A 393 -19.85 20.57 13.87
CA GLY A 393 -20.74 19.50 14.33
C GLY A 393 -22.24 19.74 14.10
N ASP A 394 -22.67 20.93 13.65
CA ASP A 394 -24.04 21.14 13.21
C ASP A 394 -24.22 20.61 11.77
N GLU A 395 -24.81 19.43 11.68
CA GLU A 395 -24.99 18.71 10.41
C GLU A 395 -25.76 19.53 9.36
N ARG A 396 -26.57 20.52 9.75
CA ARG A 396 -27.34 21.34 8.80
C ARG A 396 -26.43 22.02 7.77
N TYR A 397 -25.23 22.45 8.20
CA TYR A 397 -24.27 23.15 7.35
C TYR A 397 -23.42 22.23 6.47
N TYR A 398 -23.65 20.91 6.50
CA TYR A 398 -22.85 19.96 5.75
C TYR A 398 -23.39 19.89 4.31
N ASN A 399 -22.50 19.84 3.32
CA ASN A 399 -22.89 19.84 1.89
C ASN A 399 -23.92 18.75 1.53
N VAL A 400 -23.82 17.56 2.15
CA VAL A 400 -24.79 16.47 1.93
C VAL A 400 -26.16 16.79 2.51
N MET A 401 -26.22 17.54 3.60
CA MET A 401 -27.47 17.96 4.24
C MET A 401 -28.06 19.16 3.52
N LEU A 402 -27.25 20.11 3.06
CA LEU A 402 -27.68 21.20 2.17
C LEU A 402 -28.26 20.67 0.85
N ALA A 403 -27.79 19.52 0.36
CA ALA A 403 -28.35 18.84 -0.81
C ALA A 403 -29.65 18.07 -0.49
N LYS A 404 -29.97 17.82 0.78
CA LYS A 404 -31.23 17.19 1.23
C LYS A 404 -32.29 18.22 1.62
N LYS A 405 -31.90 19.21 2.43
CA LYS A 405 -32.72 20.32 2.91
C LYS A 405 -31.95 21.64 2.65
N PRO A 406 -32.14 22.26 1.48
CA PRO A 406 -31.43 23.47 1.09
C PRO A 406 -31.75 24.66 2.00
N TYR A 407 -30.85 25.64 2.06
CA TYR A 407 -30.93 26.82 2.92
C TYR A 407 -32.26 27.58 2.78
N LYS A 408 -32.80 27.70 1.56
CA LYS A 408 -34.11 28.35 1.33
C LYS A 408 -35.29 27.68 2.07
N MET A 409 -35.10 26.46 2.58
CA MET A 409 -36.12 25.67 3.29
C MET A 409 -35.87 25.56 4.80
N TRP A 410 -34.88 26.28 5.34
CA TRP A 410 -34.42 26.07 6.72
C TRP A 410 -35.45 26.42 7.78
#